data_AF-A0A9Q9AJA4-F1
#
_entry.id   AF-A0A9Q9AJA4-F1
#
_cell.length_a   1.000
_cell.length_b   1.000
_cell.length_c   1.000
_cell.angle_alpha   90.00
_cell.angle_beta   90.00
_cell.angle_gamma   90.00
#
_symmetry.space_group_name_H-M   'P 1'
#
loop_
_entity.id
_entity.type
_entity.pdbx_description
1 polymer ?
#
loop_
_entity_poly.entity_id
_entity_poly.type
_entity_poly.pdbx_seq_one_letter_code
_entity_poly.pdbx_strand_id
1 'polypeptide(L)'
;MATPTSSAARSGFLELPREVRDMIYRYACPYKWVDICQMPELLQQPNASRLCRQTRRESLDVFYGEGNWLIDLRGWMKAYPKSWSTCDIFTNWVAALGDENAARLRRLIFYHNNFTITYNINNKFNPRIDYTMRRNRSFEYELALDAPIGYTIEQAFRRAENHLNVCLEALNILTAGRPLSVTDIMDLFQIIEEFKPGLCSRNGIAW
;
A
#
# COMPACT_ATOMS: atom_id res chain seq x y z
N MET A 1 14.01 -36.26 -46.02
CA MET A 1 12.90 -35.49 -45.39
C MET A 1 13.48 -34.72 -44.22
N ALA A 2 13.64 -33.41 -44.37
CA ALA A 2 14.12 -32.55 -43.29
C ALA A 2 12.95 -32.15 -42.40
N THR A 3 13.03 -32.44 -41.11
CA THR A 3 12.13 -31.92 -40.09
C THR A 3 12.27 -30.40 -40.00
N PRO A 4 11.18 -29.62 -40.11
CA PRO A 4 11.26 -28.19 -39.88
C PRO A 4 11.48 -27.97 -38.38
N THR A 5 12.68 -27.54 -38.01
CA THR A 5 12.95 -26.93 -36.71
C THR A 5 12.13 -25.65 -36.65
N SER A 6 11.03 -25.70 -35.90
CA SER A 6 10.30 -24.51 -35.47
C SER A 6 11.25 -23.65 -34.63
N SER A 7 11.93 -22.72 -35.30
CA SER A 7 12.54 -21.56 -34.69
C SER A 7 11.40 -20.78 -34.03
N ALA A 8 11.20 -20.99 -32.73
CA ALA A 8 10.34 -20.12 -31.95
C ALA A 8 10.94 -18.71 -32.06
N ALA A 9 10.32 -17.87 -32.88
CA ALA A 9 10.75 -16.49 -33.07
C ALA A 9 10.87 -15.84 -31.68
N ARG A 10 12.11 -15.55 -31.26
CA ARG A 10 12.35 -14.77 -30.06
C ARG A 10 11.70 -13.42 -30.30
N SER A 11 10.74 -13.06 -29.45
CA SER A 11 10.06 -11.78 -29.55
C SER A 11 11.11 -10.68 -29.39
N GLY A 12 11.28 -9.82 -30.41
CA GLY A 12 12.27 -8.72 -30.38
C GLY A 12 12.09 -7.80 -29.17
N PHE A 13 10.89 -7.76 -28.57
CA PHE A 13 10.66 -7.08 -27.29
C PHE A 13 11.52 -7.64 -26.14
N LEU A 14 11.64 -8.98 -26.02
CA LEU A 14 12.42 -9.62 -24.95
C LEU A 14 13.94 -9.51 -25.16
N GLU A 15 14.36 -9.13 -26.36
CA GLU A 15 15.77 -8.88 -26.70
C GLU A 15 16.22 -7.47 -26.32
N LEU A 16 15.27 -6.54 -26.08
CA LEU A 16 15.58 -5.21 -25.56
C LEU A 16 16.27 -5.30 -24.19
N PRO A 17 17.18 -4.37 -23.83
CA PRO A 17 17.70 -4.29 -22.46
C PRO A 17 16.59 -4.15 -21.42
N ARG A 18 16.85 -4.63 -20.20
CA ARG A 18 15.85 -4.66 -19.12
C ARG A 18 15.30 -3.27 -18.82
N GLU A 19 16.17 -2.28 -18.81
CA GLU A 19 15.87 -0.89 -18.52
C GLU A 19 14.86 -0.31 -19.54
N VAL A 20 15.04 -0.65 -20.82
CA VAL A 20 14.12 -0.24 -21.91
C VAL A 20 12.77 -0.93 -21.74
N ARG A 21 12.74 -2.21 -21.39
CA ARG A 21 11.48 -2.92 -21.09
C ARG A 21 10.76 -2.31 -19.88
N ASP A 22 11.49 -1.94 -18.82
CA ASP A 22 10.91 -1.25 -17.66
C ASP A 22 10.32 0.11 -18.04
N MET A 23 10.95 0.87 -18.93
CA MET A 23 10.35 2.10 -19.48
C MET A 23 9.02 1.82 -20.20
N ILE A 24 8.95 0.73 -20.98
CA ILE A 24 7.73 0.33 -21.67
C ILE A 24 6.64 -0.10 -20.66
N TYR A 25 7.00 -0.88 -19.63
CA TYR A 25 6.04 -1.26 -18.58
C TYR A 25 5.51 -0.05 -17.80
N ARG A 26 6.37 0.93 -17.48
CA ARG A 26 5.95 2.20 -16.85
C ARG A 26 5.01 2.99 -17.75
N TYR A 27 5.29 3.06 -19.05
CA TYR A 27 4.40 3.72 -19.99
C TYR A 27 3.03 3.02 -20.08
N ALA A 28 3.02 1.69 -20.04
CA ALA A 28 1.79 0.89 -20.01
C ALA A 28 1.02 0.98 -18.68
N CYS A 29 1.63 1.48 -17.61
CA CYS A 29 1.01 1.74 -16.31
C CYS A 29 1.01 3.25 -16.03
N PRO A 30 0.13 4.03 -16.69
CA PRO A 30 0.23 5.50 -16.69
C PRO A 30 -0.01 6.13 -15.31
N TYR A 31 -0.63 5.40 -14.39
CA TYR A 31 -0.99 5.90 -13.07
C TYR A 31 0.11 5.59 -12.06
N LYS A 32 0.77 6.64 -11.59
CA LYS A 32 1.68 6.54 -10.43
C LYS A 32 0.91 6.39 -9.12
N TRP A 33 -0.38 6.68 -9.09
CA TRP A 33 -1.16 6.74 -7.87
C TRP A 33 -2.54 6.12 -8.11
N VAL A 34 -2.94 5.22 -7.22
CA VAL A 34 -4.18 4.45 -7.32
C VAL A 34 -4.88 4.49 -5.97
N ASP A 35 -6.07 5.09 -5.94
CA ASP A 35 -6.97 5.02 -4.78
C ASP A 35 -7.76 3.72 -4.84
N ILE A 36 -7.45 2.79 -3.94
CA ILE A 36 -8.09 1.48 -3.93
C ILE A 36 -9.60 1.57 -3.63
N CYS A 37 -10.05 2.64 -2.97
CA CYS A 37 -11.44 2.87 -2.59
C CYS A 37 -12.26 3.59 -3.67
N GLN A 38 -11.61 4.25 -4.62
CA GLN A 38 -12.27 5.05 -5.66
C GLN A 38 -12.03 4.56 -7.08
N MET A 39 -10.95 3.82 -7.34
CA MET A 39 -10.50 3.45 -8.68
C MET A 39 -10.34 1.93 -8.87
N PRO A 40 -11.38 1.11 -8.61
CA PRO A 40 -11.28 -0.35 -8.73
C PRO A 40 -10.89 -0.82 -10.13
N GLU A 41 -11.25 -0.07 -11.18
CA GLU A 41 -10.88 -0.34 -12.56
C GLU A 41 -9.36 -0.30 -12.81
N LEU A 42 -8.63 0.46 -11.99
CA LEU A 42 -7.17 0.60 -12.09
C LEU A 42 -6.41 -0.45 -11.26
N LEU A 43 -7.11 -1.28 -10.48
CA LEU A 43 -6.49 -2.38 -9.71
C LEU A 43 -6.14 -3.59 -10.59
N GLN A 44 -6.57 -3.60 -11.85
CA GLN A 44 -6.29 -4.69 -12.77
C GLN A 44 -4.81 -4.74 -13.15
N GLN A 45 -4.21 -5.93 -13.08
CA GLN A 45 -2.84 -6.15 -13.52
C GLN A 45 -2.68 -5.79 -15.01
N PRO A 46 -1.54 -5.20 -15.41
CA PRO A 46 -1.34 -4.79 -16.80
C PRO A 46 -1.40 -5.98 -17.75
N ASN A 47 -1.90 -5.78 -18.98
CA ASN A 47 -2.00 -6.84 -20.00
C ASN A 47 -0.66 -7.51 -20.30
N ALA A 48 0.46 -6.77 -20.18
CA ALA A 48 1.81 -7.31 -20.29
C ALA A 48 2.06 -8.51 -19.35
N SER A 49 1.37 -8.56 -18.20
CA SER A 49 1.50 -9.63 -17.22
C SER A 49 0.91 -10.98 -17.66
N ARG A 50 0.22 -11.01 -18.80
CA ARG A 50 -0.46 -12.19 -19.36
C ARG A 50 0.30 -12.82 -20.54
N LEU A 51 1.37 -12.17 -21.02
CA LEU A 51 2.06 -12.60 -22.25
C LEU A 51 2.96 -13.80 -22.03
N CYS A 52 3.90 -13.72 -21.09
CA CYS A 52 4.81 -14.81 -20.74
C CYS A 52 5.31 -14.69 -19.30
N ARG A 53 6.01 -15.70 -18.79
CA ARG A 53 6.51 -15.70 -17.40
C ARG A 53 7.49 -14.55 -17.12
N GLN A 54 8.35 -14.23 -18.08
CA GLN A 54 9.31 -13.13 -17.94
C GLN A 54 8.54 -11.81 -17.83
N THR A 55 7.79 -11.42 -18.86
CA THR A 55 6.97 -10.18 -18.88
C THR A 55 6.07 -10.06 -17.67
N ARG A 56 5.46 -11.16 -17.21
CA ARG A 56 4.71 -11.21 -15.95
C ARG A 56 5.55 -10.75 -14.77
N ARG A 57 6.70 -11.37 -14.54
CA ARG A 57 7.57 -10.97 -13.42
C ARG A 57 7.99 -9.51 -13.53
N GLU A 58 8.42 -9.09 -14.71
CA GLU A 58 8.96 -7.74 -14.92
C GLU A 58 7.89 -6.65 -14.76
N SER A 59 6.75 -6.82 -15.44
CA SER A 59 5.66 -5.84 -15.40
C SER A 59 5.01 -5.73 -14.03
N LEU A 60 4.86 -6.84 -13.30
CA LEU A 60 4.31 -6.81 -11.93
C LEU A 60 5.27 -6.19 -10.93
N ASP A 61 6.59 -6.38 -11.10
CA ASP A 61 7.59 -5.70 -10.27
C ASP A 61 7.51 -4.16 -10.46
N VAL A 62 7.26 -3.68 -11.69
CA VAL A 62 7.04 -2.24 -11.97
C VAL A 62 5.69 -1.78 -11.42
N PHE A 63 4.60 -2.48 -11.74
CA PHE A 63 3.23 -2.09 -11.36
C PHE A 63 3.06 -1.97 -9.84
N TYR A 64 3.39 -3.02 -9.09
CA TYR A 64 3.26 -3.01 -7.62
C TYR A 64 4.38 -2.24 -6.94
N GLY A 65 5.60 -2.29 -7.50
CA GLY A 65 6.79 -1.71 -6.88
C GLY A 65 6.95 -0.20 -7.08
N GLU A 66 6.40 0.37 -8.14
CA GLU A 66 6.45 1.81 -8.39
C GLU A 66 5.10 2.51 -8.14
N GLY A 67 4.02 1.74 -7.99
CA GLY A 67 2.69 2.25 -7.66
C GLY A 67 2.62 2.88 -6.26
N ASN A 68 1.92 4.00 -6.16
CA ASN A 68 1.51 4.59 -4.89
C ASN A 68 0.07 4.17 -4.61
N TRP A 69 -0.10 3.27 -3.63
CA TRP A 69 -1.40 2.69 -3.30
C TRP A 69 -2.04 3.49 -2.18
N LEU A 70 -3.05 4.30 -2.50
CA LEU A 70 -3.78 5.09 -1.53
C LEU A 70 -5.00 4.32 -1.00
N ILE A 71 -5.17 4.38 0.30
CA ILE A 71 -6.35 3.99 1.04
C ILE A 71 -6.98 5.27 1.62
N ASP A 72 -8.13 5.67 1.08
CA ASP A 72 -8.90 6.78 1.64
C ASP A 72 -9.74 6.31 2.84
N LEU A 73 -9.34 6.76 4.02
CA LEU A 73 -9.95 6.42 5.31
C LEU A 73 -11.15 7.30 5.66
N ARG A 74 -11.49 8.29 4.83
CA ARG A 74 -12.61 9.23 5.09
C ARG A 74 -13.98 8.62 4.80
N GLY A 75 -14.02 7.38 4.33
CA GLY A 75 -15.26 6.65 4.07
C GLY A 75 -15.95 6.99 2.75
N TRP A 76 -15.30 7.76 1.87
CA TRP A 76 -15.83 8.00 0.53
C TRP A 76 -15.57 6.74 -0.30
N MET A 77 -16.62 6.11 -0.83
CA MET A 77 -16.55 4.86 -1.61
C MET A 77 -17.64 4.84 -2.68
N LYS A 78 -17.42 5.50 -3.81
CA LYS A 78 -18.44 5.57 -4.88
C LYS A 78 -18.52 4.30 -5.72
N ALA A 79 -17.42 3.55 -5.78
CA ALA A 79 -17.24 2.45 -6.71
C ALA A 79 -17.53 1.05 -6.11
N TYR A 80 -17.87 0.98 -4.81
CA TYR A 80 -18.11 -0.26 -4.07
C TYR A 80 -19.52 -0.31 -3.48
N PRO A 81 -20.01 -1.50 -3.06
CA PRO A 81 -21.29 -1.62 -2.37
C PRO A 81 -21.33 -0.74 -1.11
N LYS A 82 -22.49 -0.13 -0.84
CA LYS A 82 -22.68 0.75 0.34
C LYS A 82 -22.46 0.04 1.68
N SER A 83 -22.54 -1.29 1.70
CA SER A 83 -22.30 -2.10 2.89
C SER A 83 -20.81 -2.34 3.17
N TRP A 84 -19.92 -2.04 2.22
CA TRP A 84 -18.50 -2.21 2.41
C TRP A 84 -17.91 -1.02 3.16
N SER A 85 -17.07 -1.32 4.15
CA SER A 85 -16.20 -0.37 4.80
C SER A 85 -14.85 -0.27 4.08
N THR A 86 -14.05 0.74 4.43
CA THR A 86 -12.66 0.83 3.95
C THR A 86 -11.85 -0.41 4.34
N CYS A 87 -12.12 -0.99 5.51
CA CYS A 87 -11.51 -2.23 5.98
C CYS A 87 -11.88 -3.41 5.06
N ASP A 88 -13.16 -3.53 4.66
CA ASP A 88 -13.59 -4.58 3.73
C ASP A 88 -12.90 -4.45 2.37
N ILE A 89 -12.83 -3.24 1.82
CA ILE A 89 -12.14 -2.99 0.54
C ILE A 89 -10.67 -3.38 0.64
N PHE A 90 -9.98 -2.88 1.66
CA PHE A 90 -8.56 -3.15 1.84
C PHE A 90 -8.30 -4.64 2.02
N THR A 91 -9.08 -5.30 2.89
CA THR A 91 -8.93 -6.73 3.17
C THR A 91 -9.15 -7.57 1.93
N ASN A 92 -10.21 -7.30 1.16
CA ASN A 92 -10.48 -8.02 -0.08
C ASN A 92 -9.39 -7.77 -1.13
N TRP A 93 -8.91 -6.52 -1.26
CA TRP A 93 -7.86 -6.17 -2.21
C TRP A 93 -6.54 -6.88 -1.89
N VAL A 94 -6.04 -6.75 -0.65
CA VAL A 94 -4.75 -7.36 -0.27
C VAL A 94 -4.82 -8.88 -0.31
N ALA A 95 -5.94 -9.49 0.11
CA ALA A 95 -6.14 -10.93 -0.03
C ALA A 95 -6.09 -11.39 -1.50
N ALA A 96 -6.67 -10.61 -2.42
CA ALA A 96 -6.64 -10.91 -3.85
C ALA A 96 -5.25 -10.75 -4.50
N LEU A 97 -4.32 -10.01 -3.87
CA LEU A 97 -2.93 -9.90 -4.36
C LEU A 97 -2.18 -11.23 -4.24
N GLY A 98 -2.33 -11.90 -3.10
CA GLY A 98 -1.48 -13.01 -2.66
C GLY A 98 -0.06 -12.56 -2.27
N ASP A 99 0.64 -13.41 -1.52
CA ASP A 99 1.95 -13.09 -0.91
C ASP A 99 2.99 -12.63 -1.93
N GLU A 100 3.01 -13.23 -3.12
CA GLU A 100 3.99 -12.89 -4.15
C GLU A 100 3.88 -11.43 -4.59
N ASN A 101 2.66 -10.90 -4.70
CA ASN A 101 2.41 -9.52 -5.09
C ASN A 101 2.44 -8.56 -3.89
N ALA A 102 2.01 -9.00 -2.72
CA ALA A 102 2.18 -8.26 -1.47
C ALA A 102 3.66 -7.90 -1.24
N ALA A 103 4.56 -8.86 -1.45
CA ALA A 103 6.02 -8.68 -1.39
C ALA A 103 6.57 -7.64 -2.38
N ARG A 104 5.82 -7.26 -3.41
CA ARG A 104 6.23 -6.24 -4.40
C ARG A 104 5.85 -4.83 -3.99
N LEU A 105 4.91 -4.64 -3.06
CA LEU A 105 4.46 -3.32 -2.64
C LEU A 105 5.61 -2.52 -2.02
N ARG A 106 5.74 -1.25 -2.42
CA ARG A 106 6.78 -0.34 -1.90
C ARG A 106 6.24 0.90 -1.23
N ARG A 107 5.04 1.34 -1.60
CA ARG A 107 4.42 2.53 -0.98
C ARG A 107 2.93 2.35 -0.76
N LEU A 108 2.53 2.43 0.51
CA LEU A 108 1.14 2.47 0.93
C LEU A 108 0.86 3.83 1.56
N ILE A 109 -0.24 4.47 1.20
CA ILE A 109 -0.62 5.80 1.68
C ILE A 109 -2.00 5.72 2.31
N PHE A 110 -2.09 6.06 3.58
CA PHE A 110 -3.31 6.07 4.37
C PHE A 110 -3.72 7.52 4.57
N TYR A 111 -4.84 7.91 3.96
CA TYR A 111 -5.29 9.30 3.98
C TYR A 111 -6.52 9.44 4.86
N HIS A 112 -6.43 10.25 5.90
CA HIS A 112 -7.52 10.58 6.81
C HIS A 112 -7.75 12.10 6.82
N ASN A 113 -8.85 12.58 7.39
CA ASN A 113 -9.11 14.03 7.52
C ASN A 113 -8.01 14.76 8.30
N ASN A 114 -7.49 14.12 9.35
CA ASN A 114 -6.57 14.73 10.31
C ASN A 114 -5.10 14.45 9.98
N PHE A 115 -4.81 13.34 9.30
CA PHE A 115 -3.44 12.92 9.06
C PHE A 115 -3.31 12.14 7.75
N THR A 116 -2.08 12.09 7.26
CA THR A 116 -1.66 11.18 6.19
C THR A 116 -0.48 10.38 6.69
N ILE A 117 -0.51 9.06 6.55
CA ILE A 117 0.64 8.19 6.80
C ILE A 117 1.05 7.51 5.52
N THR A 118 2.34 7.60 5.21
CA THR A 118 2.94 6.92 4.08
C THR A 118 3.91 5.89 4.61
N TYR A 119 3.63 4.61 4.39
CA TYR A 119 4.62 3.54 4.58
C TYR A 119 5.50 3.45 3.34
N ASN A 120 6.80 3.40 3.56
CA ASN A 120 7.81 3.11 2.54
C ASN A 120 8.47 1.79 2.92
N ILE A 121 8.32 0.79 2.04
CA ILE A 121 8.86 -0.55 2.23
C ILE A 121 10.11 -0.68 1.35
N ASN A 122 11.27 -0.70 2.00
CA ASN A 122 12.57 -0.76 1.35
C ASN A 122 12.99 -2.21 1.14
N ASN A 123 13.44 -2.56 -0.07
CA ASN A 123 13.92 -3.91 -0.46
C ASN A 123 12.84 -5.01 -0.48
N LYS A 124 12.89 -5.86 -1.51
CA LYS A 124 11.95 -6.98 -1.72
C LYS A 124 12.20 -8.16 -0.77
N PHE A 125 13.46 -8.43 -0.47
CA PHE A 125 13.89 -9.69 0.17
C PHE A 125 14.18 -9.52 1.66
N ASN A 126 14.47 -8.30 2.09
CA ASN A 126 14.64 -7.95 3.49
C ASN A 126 13.95 -6.59 3.71
N PRO A 127 12.61 -6.58 3.77
CA PRO A 127 11.83 -5.38 3.85
C PRO A 127 12.17 -4.62 5.13
N ARG A 128 12.49 -3.35 5.00
CA ARG A 128 12.46 -2.38 6.11
C ARG A 128 11.32 -1.43 5.86
N ILE A 129 10.38 -1.40 6.78
CA ILE A 129 9.19 -0.55 6.74
C ILE A 129 9.51 0.71 7.53
N ASP A 130 9.62 1.82 6.82
CA ASP A 130 9.72 3.16 7.39
C ASP A 130 8.40 3.91 7.12
N TYR A 131 8.15 5.01 7.82
CA TYR A 131 6.96 5.81 7.59
C TYR A 131 7.22 7.30 7.58
N THR A 132 6.27 8.04 7.01
CA THR A 132 6.16 9.49 7.18
C THR A 132 4.74 9.81 7.59
N MET A 133 4.59 10.54 8.70
CA MET A 133 3.32 11.05 9.15
C MET A 133 3.23 12.55 8.85
N ARG A 134 2.08 13.00 8.36
CA ARG A 134 1.79 14.42 8.12
C ARG A 134 0.46 14.78 8.73
N ARG A 135 0.39 15.96 9.35
CA ARG A 135 -0.87 16.56 9.80
C ARG A 135 -1.56 17.21 8.60
N ASN A 136 -2.81 16.88 8.36
CA ASN A 136 -3.60 17.49 7.30
C ASN A 136 -4.20 18.80 7.83
N ARG A 137 -4.21 19.87 7.03
CA ARG A 137 -4.61 21.23 7.46
C ARG A 137 -6.15 21.41 7.58
N SER A 138 -6.91 20.33 7.69
CA SER A 138 -8.36 20.35 7.49
C SER A 138 -9.10 20.43 8.83
N PHE A 139 -9.73 21.59 9.08
CA PHE A 139 -10.67 21.94 10.15
C PHE A 139 -10.11 21.93 11.59
N GLU A 140 -10.76 22.73 12.44
CA GLU A 140 -10.48 22.83 13.87
C GLU A 140 -10.52 21.42 14.47
N TYR A 141 -9.38 20.98 14.98
CA TYR A 141 -9.26 19.70 15.66
C TYR A 141 -10.06 19.76 16.95
N GLU A 142 -11.26 19.18 16.96
CA GLU A 142 -12.01 19.01 18.19
C GLU A 142 -11.39 17.86 19.00
N LEU A 143 -10.70 18.21 20.10
CA LEU A 143 -10.38 17.24 21.14
C LEU A 143 -11.70 16.74 21.72
N ALA A 144 -11.75 15.45 22.06
CA ALA A 144 -12.95 14.92 22.69
C ALA A 144 -13.19 15.59 24.06
N LEU A 145 -14.48 15.79 24.38
CA LEU A 145 -14.94 16.63 25.49
C LEU A 145 -14.45 16.17 26.88
N ASP A 146 -14.10 14.89 27.00
CA ASP A 146 -13.58 14.23 28.19
C ASP A 146 -12.04 14.16 28.24
N ALA A 147 -11.35 14.86 27.34
CA ALA A 147 -9.89 14.92 27.36
C ALA A 147 -9.40 15.52 28.70
N PRO A 148 -8.33 14.95 29.30
CA PRO A 148 -7.75 15.49 30.52
C PRO A 148 -7.42 16.97 30.37
N ILE A 149 -7.55 17.72 31.47
CA ILE A 149 -7.18 19.14 31.49
C ILE A 149 -5.72 19.29 31.08
N GLY A 150 -5.48 20.11 30.04
CA GLY A 150 -4.14 20.33 29.48
C GLY A 150 -3.72 19.30 28.42
N TYR A 151 -4.59 18.35 28.06
CA TYR A 151 -4.36 17.49 26.90
C TYR A 151 -4.45 18.31 25.61
N THR A 152 -3.47 18.13 24.73
CA THR A 152 -3.36 18.88 23.48
C THR A 152 -3.27 17.94 22.28
N ILE A 153 -3.65 18.43 21.11
CA ILE A 153 -3.48 17.72 19.83
C ILE A 153 -2.00 17.36 19.61
N GLU A 154 -1.08 18.24 20.00
CA GLU A 154 0.37 17.97 19.94
C GLU A 154 0.77 16.71 20.72
N GLN A 155 0.16 16.50 21.89
CA GLN A 155 0.38 15.30 22.70
C GLN A 155 -0.27 14.06 22.07
N ALA A 156 -1.47 14.21 21.51
CA ALA A 156 -2.14 13.13 20.78
C ALA A 156 -1.29 12.62 19.61
N PHE A 157 -0.78 13.53 18.77
CA PHE A 157 0.10 13.18 17.66
C PHE A 157 1.40 12.53 18.13
N ARG A 158 2.04 13.07 19.17
CA ARG A 158 3.27 12.48 19.72
C ARG A 158 3.06 11.07 20.25
N ARG A 159 1.94 10.81 20.93
CA ARG A 159 1.58 9.46 21.40
C ARG A 159 1.34 8.52 20.24
N ALA A 160 0.61 8.96 19.21
CA ALA A 160 0.37 8.16 18.02
C ALA A 160 1.67 7.82 17.28
N GLU A 161 2.58 8.78 17.10
CA GLU A 161 3.90 8.54 16.50
C GLU A 161 4.71 7.54 17.32
N ASN A 162 4.74 7.68 18.65
CA ASN A 162 5.42 6.72 19.53
C ASN A 162 4.85 5.30 19.41
N HIS A 163 3.52 5.17 19.40
CA HIS A 163 2.87 3.87 19.21
C HIS A 163 3.19 3.27 17.85
N LEU A 164 3.11 4.07 16.79
CA LEU A 164 3.45 3.67 15.43
C LEU A 164 4.91 3.19 15.33
N ASN A 165 5.85 3.90 15.96
CA ASN A 165 7.24 3.49 16.05
C ASN A 165 7.39 2.11 16.71
N VAL A 166 6.73 1.88 17.85
CA VAL A 166 6.81 0.61 18.58
C VAL A 166 6.25 -0.54 17.75
N CYS A 167 5.06 -0.37 17.15
CA CYS A 167 4.43 -1.43 16.36
C CYS A 167 5.21 -1.73 15.08
N LEU A 168 5.74 -0.71 14.40
CA LEU A 168 6.55 -0.92 13.19
C LEU A 168 7.90 -1.55 13.50
N GLU A 169 8.54 -1.19 14.62
CA GLU A 169 9.78 -1.86 15.04
C GLU A 169 9.54 -3.35 15.29
N ALA A 170 8.46 -3.68 16.00
CA ALA A 170 8.05 -5.07 16.21
C ALA A 170 7.78 -5.80 14.89
N LEU A 171 7.06 -5.17 13.96
CA LEU A 171 6.78 -5.76 12.65
C LEU A 171 8.06 -5.96 11.83
N ASN A 172 8.96 -4.97 11.80
CA ASN A 172 10.25 -5.07 11.12
C ASN A 172 11.10 -6.23 11.65
N ILE A 173 11.09 -6.48 12.97
CA ILE A 173 11.76 -7.64 13.58
C ILE A 173 11.13 -8.95 13.10
N LEU A 174 9.79 -9.03 13.08
CA LEU A 174 9.05 -10.23 12.65
C LEU A 174 9.20 -10.54 11.16
N THR A 175 9.41 -9.51 10.34
CA THR A 175 9.56 -9.64 8.88
C THR A 175 11.02 -9.72 8.44
N ALA A 176 11.98 -9.60 9.36
CA ALA A 176 13.40 -9.59 9.04
C ALA A 176 13.81 -10.86 8.26
N GLY A 177 14.48 -10.65 7.13
CA GLY A 177 15.01 -11.73 6.28
C GLY A 177 13.98 -12.45 5.40
N ARG A 178 12.72 -12.00 5.33
CA ARG A 178 11.71 -12.56 4.42
C ARG A 178 10.91 -11.48 3.70
N PRO A 179 10.38 -11.75 2.49
CA PRO A 179 9.42 -10.84 1.87
C PRO A 179 8.16 -10.66 2.71
N LEU A 180 7.49 -9.51 2.55
CA LEU A 180 6.19 -9.27 3.18
C LEU A 180 5.11 -10.17 2.56
N SER A 181 4.31 -10.76 3.42
CA SER A 181 3.12 -11.54 3.14
C SER A 181 1.87 -10.66 3.14
N VAL A 182 0.74 -11.23 2.71
CA VAL A 182 -0.58 -10.61 2.85
C VAL A 182 -0.85 -10.23 4.30
N THR A 183 -0.53 -11.10 5.26
CA THR A 183 -0.74 -10.85 6.69
C THR A 183 0.04 -9.63 7.17
N ASP A 184 1.30 -9.49 6.78
CA ASP A 184 2.10 -8.33 7.22
C ASP A 184 1.53 -7.00 6.68
N ILE A 185 0.97 -7.02 5.47
CA ILE A 185 0.30 -5.85 4.88
C ILE A 185 -1.03 -5.56 5.59
N MET A 186 -1.76 -6.59 6.05
CA MET A 186 -2.94 -6.41 6.90
C MET A 186 -2.55 -5.82 8.25
N ASP A 187 -1.46 -6.27 8.86
CA ASP A 187 -0.97 -5.75 10.13
C ASP A 187 -0.64 -4.26 10.02
N LEU A 188 -0.06 -3.80 8.90
CA LEU A 188 0.14 -2.38 8.64
C LEU A 188 -1.16 -1.57 8.64
N PHE A 189 -2.24 -2.11 8.09
CA PHE A 189 -3.55 -1.47 8.12
C PHE A 189 -4.17 -1.52 9.52
N GLN A 190 -4.03 -2.64 10.23
CA GLN A 190 -4.51 -2.80 11.60
C GLN A 190 -3.86 -1.80 12.56
N ILE A 191 -2.54 -1.59 12.46
CA ILE A 191 -1.83 -0.54 13.20
C ILE A 191 -2.48 0.83 12.95
N ILE A 192 -2.89 1.11 11.71
CA ILE A 192 -3.59 2.36 11.36
C ILE A 192 -4.96 2.45 12.03
N GLU A 193 -5.76 1.40 12.00
CA GLU A 193 -7.06 1.37 12.68
C GLU A 193 -6.94 1.52 14.20
N GLU A 194 -5.89 0.99 14.82
CA GLU A 194 -5.70 1.04 16.27
C GLU A 194 -5.40 2.44 16.81
N PHE A 195 -4.60 3.25 16.12
CA PHE A 195 -4.32 4.62 16.59
C PHE A 195 -5.30 5.67 16.05
N LYS A 196 -6.10 5.38 15.02
CA LYS A 196 -7.13 6.30 14.49
C LYS A 196 -7.98 6.95 15.59
N PRO A 197 -8.53 6.20 16.56
CA PRO A 197 -9.25 6.76 17.70
C PRO A 197 -8.44 7.81 18.47
N GLY A 198 -7.15 7.54 18.70
CA GLY A 198 -6.15 8.41 19.36
C GLY A 198 -6.01 9.80 18.75
N LEU A 199 -6.32 9.95 17.46
CA LEU A 199 -6.16 11.20 16.71
C LEU A 199 -7.48 11.83 16.28
N CYS A 200 -8.63 11.18 16.52
CA CYS A 200 -9.89 11.53 15.86
C CYS A 200 -11.18 11.39 16.70
N SER A 201 -11.19 10.81 17.91
CA SER A 201 -12.44 10.71 18.69
C SER A 201 -12.25 10.36 20.18
N ARG A 202 -13.36 10.43 20.94
CA ARG A 202 -13.57 10.01 22.34
C ARG A 202 -12.82 8.75 22.80
N ASN A 203 -12.63 7.78 21.91
CA ASN A 203 -11.94 6.52 22.20
C ASN A 203 -10.40 6.64 22.29
N GLY A 204 -9.83 7.77 21.87
CA GLY A 204 -8.39 8.05 21.90
C GLY A 204 -7.84 8.59 23.21
N ILE A 205 -8.71 9.04 24.12
CA ILE A 205 -8.32 9.66 25.39
C ILE A 205 -7.84 8.64 26.43
N ALA A 206 -8.27 7.39 26.30
CA ALA A 206 -7.94 6.30 27.22
C ALA A 206 -6.62 5.58 26.90
N TRP A 207 -5.85 6.07 25.91
CA TRP A 207 -4.55 5.53 25.48
C TRP A 207 -3.36 6.37 25.96
#